data_AF-A0A178INP1-F1
#
_entry.id   AF-A0A178INP1-F1
#
_cell.length_a   1.000
_cell.length_b   1.000
_cell.length_c   1.000
_cell.angle_alpha   90.00
_cell.angle_beta   90.00
_cell.angle_gamma   90.00
#
_symmetry.space_group_name_H-M   'P 1'
#
loop_
_entity.id
_entity.type
_entity.pdbx_description
1 polymer ?
#
loop_
_entity_poly.entity_id
_entity_poly.type
_entity_poly.pdbx_seq_one_letter_code
_entity_poly.pdbx_strand_id
1 'polypeptide(L)'
;MLLGGSAGGHLAALVATRPNHWQDVADELAKTVPARPDALILLYPVINTSAQSSSINRYLGADASDELRRDIAPAAHVDAETPPTLIFHAADDPAVSVEDSLTFARACWKAKLPMELHVFSSGGHGKDFAYDKDIGPRWRQIVADWIQKLP
;
A
#
# COMPACT_ATOMS: atom_id res chain seq x y z
N MET A 1 11.08 -0.70 7.67
CA MET A 1 9.69 -0.16 7.53
C MET A 1 9.57 0.64 6.25
N LEU A 2 8.45 0.54 5.54
CA LEU A 2 8.12 1.38 4.38
C LEU A 2 6.81 2.13 4.62
N LEU A 3 6.77 3.39 4.18
CA LEU A 3 5.56 4.22 4.12
C LEU A 3 5.37 4.70 2.68
N GLY A 4 4.17 4.53 2.15
CA GLY A 4 3.83 4.98 0.80
C GLY A 4 2.45 5.62 0.72
N GLY A 5 2.35 6.73 -0.03
CA GLY A 5 1.09 7.41 -0.33
C GLY A 5 0.69 7.29 -1.79
N SER A 6 -0.60 7.07 -2.10
CA SER A 6 -1.11 7.04 -3.49
C SER A 6 -0.36 6.01 -4.37
N ALA A 7 0.22 6.43 -5.50
CA ALA A 7 1.09 5.60 -6.33
C ALA A 7 2.37 5.14 -5.60
N GLY A 8 2.89 5.92 -4.65
CA GLY A 8 3.96 5.46 -3.75
C GLY A 8 3.47 4.37 -2.78
N GLY A 9 2.20 4.40 -2.40
CA GLY A 9 1.53 3.34 -1.63
C GLY A 9 1.43 2.05 -2.43
N HIS A 10 1.15 2.15 -3.73
CA HIS A 10 1.19 1.00 -4.65
C HIS A 10 2.56 0.32 -4.66
N LEU A 11 3.62 1.10 -4.87
CA LEU A 11 4.99 0.59 -4.90
C LEU A 11 5.38 -0.01 -3.54
N ALA A 12 5.08 0.66 -2.43
CA ALA A 12 5.35 0.14 -1.10
C ALA A 12 4.62 -1.19 -0.85
N ALA A 13 3.36 -1.31 -1.28
CA ALA A 13 2.59 -2.54 -1.18
C ALA A 13 3.18 -3.65 -2.05
N LEU A 14 3.58 -3.37 -3.29
CA LEU A 14 4.24 -4.35 -4.17
C LEU A 14 5.55 -4.86 -3.59
N VAL A 15 6.42 -3.98 -3.07
CA VAL A 15 7.67 -4.39 -2.44
C VAL A 15 7.39 -5.24 -1.20
N ALA A 16 6.37 -4.89 -0.41
CA ALA A 16 6.03 -5.63 0.80
C ALA A 16 5.43 -7.01 0.53
N THR A 17 4.65 -7.18 -0.54
CA THR A 17 4.02 -8.47 -0.89
C THR A 17 4.86 -9.31 -1.87
N ARG A 18 5.82 -8.70 -2.57
CA ARG A 18 6.69 -9.36 -3.55
C ARG A 18 8.15 -8.88 -3.47
N PRO A 19 8.80 -8.95 -2.30
CA PRO A 19 10.13 -8.35 -2.10
C PRO A 19 11.21 -8.92 -3.02
N ASN A 20 11.05 -10.14 -3.52
CA ASN A 20 12.05 -10.82 -4.35
C ASN A 20 11.71 -10.81 -5.84
N HIS A 21 10.56 -10.27 -6.25
CA HIS A 21 10.07 -10.47 -7.62
C HIS A 21 10.90 -9.71 -8.68
N TRP A 22 11.44 -8.55 -8.31
CA TRP A 22 12.25 -7.70 -9.20
C TRP A 22 13.72 -7.61 -8.77
N GLN A 23 14.21 -8.60 -8.00
CA GLN A 23 15.61 -8.64 -7.61
C GLN A 23 16.48 -8.96 -8.83
N ASP A 24 17.51 -8.14 -9.04
CA ASP A 24 18.53 -8.42 -10.04
C ASP A 24 19.40 -9.58 -9.54
N VAL A 25 19.54 -10.63 -10.35
CA VAL A 25 20.37 -11.80 -10.04
C VAL A 25 21.86 -11.46 -9.90
N ALA A 26 22.29 -10.34 -10.50
CA ALA A 26 23.65 -9.82 -10.40
C ALA A 26 23.86 -8.96 -9.14
N ASP A 27 22.81 -8.62 -8.39
CA ASP A 27 22.93 -7.83 -7.17
C ASP A 27 23.38 -8.71 -6.00
N GLU A 28 24.66 -8.63 -5.65
CA GLU A 28 25.24 -9.35 -4.52
C GLU A 28 24.67 -8.88 -3.16
N LEU A 29 24.18 -7.64 -3.05
CA LEU A 29 23.52 -7.16 -1.83
C LEU A 29 22.16 -7.84 -1.66
N ALA A 30 21.39 -8.00 -2.73
CA ALA A 30 20.09 -8.69 -2.67
C ALA A 30 20.19 -10.14 -2.17
N LYS A 31 21.35 -10.79 -2.31
CA LYS A 31 21.61 -12.14 -1.77
C LYS A 31 21.78 -12.19 -0.25
N THR A 32 22.09 -11.06 0.38
CA THR A 32 22.44 -10.98 1.81
C THR A 32 21.55 -10.03 2.60
N VAL A 33 20.89 -9.09 1.94
CA VAL A 33 20.00 -8.09 2.54
C VAL A 33 18.59 -8.27 1.97
N PRO A 34 17.61 -8.67 2.79
CA PRO A 34 16.24 -8.85 2.32
C PRO A 34 15.60 -7.51 1.93
N ALA A 35 14.92 -7.48 0.79
CA ALA A 35 14.12 -6.33 0.36
C ALA A 35 12.78 -6.20 1.11
N ARG A 36 12.40 -7.24 1.87
CA ARG A 36 11.17 -7.27 2.66
C ARG A 36 11.24 -6.24 3.80
N PRO A 37 10.28 -5.30 3.89
CA PRO A 37 10.20 -4.38 5.02
C PRO A 37 9.61 -5.06 6.26
N ASP A 38 10.03 -4.66 7.46
CA ASP A 38 9.50 -5.21 8.72
C ASP A 38 8.08 -4.74 9.07
N ALA A 39 7.64 -3.64 8.46
CA ALA A 39 6.35 -3.00 8.69
C ALA A 39 5.97 -2.16 7.46
N LEU A 40 4.68 -2.11 7.15
CA LEU A 40 4.12 -1.36 6.02
C LEU A 40 3.09 -0.33 6.49
N ILE A 41 3.24 0.91 6.06
CA ILE A 41 2.25 1.98 6.28
C ILE A 41 1.76 2.48 4.92
N LEU A 42 0.45 2.45 4.71
CA LEU A 42 -0.18 2.87 3.47
C LEU A 42 -1.10 4.07 3.73
N LEU A 43 -0.85 5.16 3.00
CA LEU A 43 -1.72 6.34 2.98
C LEU A 43 -2.46 6.36 1.63
N TYR A 44 -3.79 6.25 1.64
CA TYR A 44 -4.65 6.28 0.44
C TYR A 44 -4.04 5.53 -0.78
N PRO A 45 -3.62 4.26 -0.60
CA PRO A 45 -2.81 3.54 -1.58
C PRO A 45 -3.62 3.20 -2.83
N VAL A 46 -2.95 3.20 -3.98
CA VAL A 46 -3.46 2.54 -5.19
C VAL A 46 -3.19 1.04 -5.09
N ILE A 47 -4.24 0.23 -5.08
CA ILE A 47 -4.20 -1.23 -4.96
C ILE A 47 -4.83 -1.89 -6.19
N ASN A 48 -5.92 -1.34 -6.70
CA ASN A 48 -6.59 -1.90 -7.87
C ASN A 48 -6.01 -1.35 -9.18
N THR A 49 -5.28 -2.20 -9.88
CA THR A 49 -4.62 -1.91 -11.17
C THR A 49 -5.41 -2.39 -12.39
N SER A 50 -6.53 -3.10 -12.16
CA SER A 50 -7.43 -3.54 -13.22
C SER A 50 -8.28 -2.40 -13.76
N ALA A 51 -8.49 -1.35 -12.97
CA ALA A 51 -9.13 -0.12 -13.43
C ALA A 51 -8.25 0.56 -14.49
N GLN A 52 -8.81 0.85 -15.66
CA GLN A 52 -8.15 1.65 -16.71
C GLN A 52 -8.10 3.14 -16.33
N SER A 53 -7.43 3.46 -15.22
CA SER A 53 -7.18 4.84 -14.84
C SER A 53 -6.00 5.41 -15.64
N SER A 54 -6.00 6.74 -15.82
CA SER A 54 -4.91 7.45 -16.50
C SER A 54 -3.55 7.24 -15.82
N SER A 55 -3.54 7.12 -14.49
CA SER A 55 -2.34 6.84 -13.69
C SER A 55 -1.77 5.45 -14.00
N ILE A 56 -2.61 4.41 -13.99
CA ILE A 56 -2.18 3.05 -14.29
C ILE A 56 -1.74 2.92 -15.75
N ASN A 57 -2.44 3.56 -16.69
CA ASN A 57 -2.04 3.54 -18.10
C ASN A 57 -0.71 4.28 -18.35
N ARG A 58 -0.39 5.32 -17.55
CA ARG A 58 0.92 5.99 -17.61
C ARG A 58 2.03 5.12 -17.02
N TYR A 59 1.70 4.28 -16.04
CA TYR A 59 2.66 3.36 -15.41
C TYR A 59 2.93 2.12 -16.26
N LEU A 60 1.87 1.43 -16.71
CA LEU A 60 1.97 0.17 -17.43
C LEU A 60 2.00 0.30 -18.96
N GLY A 61 1.57 1.45 -19.49
CA GLY A 61 1.20 1.60 -20.90
C GLY A 61 -0.30 1.34 -21.12
N ALA A 62 -0.88 2.03 -22.09
CA ALA A 62 -2.31 1.90 -22.42
C ALA A 62 -2.67 0.48 -22.89
N ASP A 63 -1.75 -0.18 -23.59
CA ASP A 63 -1.92 -1.51 -24.17
C ASP A 63 -1.49 -2.66 -23.24
N ALA A 64 -1.27 -2.37 -21.96
CA ALA A 64 -0.88 -3.39 -20.98
C ALA A 64 -1.95 -4.47 -20.84
N SER A 65 -1.54 -5.74 -20.90
CA SER A 65 -2.44 -6.88 -20.84
C SER A 65 -3.12 -7.01 -19.47
N ASP A 66 -4.28 -7.67 -19.46
CA ASP A 66 -5.01 -7.96 -18.22
C ASP A 66 -4.21 -8.87 -17.28
N GLU A 67 -3.33 -9.71 -17.81
CA GLU A 67 -2.38 -10.52 -17.02
C GLU A 67 -1.42 -9.61 -16.26
N LEU A 68 -0.77 -8.66 -16.94
CA LEU A 68 0.17 -7.74 -16.29
C LEU A 68 -0.53 -6.85 -15.27
N ARG A 69 -1.73 -6.34 -15.60
CA ARG A 69 -2.55 -5.57 -14.67
C ARG A 69 -2.86 -6.35 -13.41
N ARG A 70 -3.23 -7.63 -13.52
CA ARG A 70 -3.46 -8.50 -12.36
C ARG A 70 -2.18 -8.83 -11.61
N ASP A 71 -1.08 -9.06 -12.31
CA ASP A 71 0.21 -9.41 -11.71
C ASP A 71 0.78 -8.25 -10.88
N ILE A 72 0.49 -6.99 -11.24
CA ILE A 72 0.90 -5.85 -10.41
C ILE A 72 -0.15 -5.44 -9.36
N ALA A 73 -1.25 -6.17 -9.17
CA ALA A 73 -2.23 -5.86 -8.12
C ALA A 73 -1.72 -6.33 -6.75
N PRO A 74 -1.36 -5.44 -5.80
CA PRO A 74 -0.63 -5.85 -4.58
C PRO A 74 -1.45 -6.78 -3.69
N ALA A 75 -2.78 -6.60 -3.64
CA ALA A 75 -3.67 -7.42 -2.81
C ALA A 75 -3.73 -8.89 -3.23
N ALA A 76 -3.39 -9.21 -4.49
CA ALA A 76 -3.37 -10.60 -4.97
C ALA A 76 -2.18 -11.40 -4.43
N HIS A 77 -1.15 -10.72 -3.92
CA HIS A 77 0.12 -11.32 -3.48
C HIS A 77 0.30 -11.27 -1.96
N VAL A 78 -0.72 -10.82 -1.22
CA VAL A 78 -0.67 -10.85 0.25
C VAL A 78 -0.62 -12.30 0.73
N ASP A 79 0.39 -12.61 1.53
CA ASP A 79 0.68 -13.93 2.08
C ASP A 79 1.12 -13.84 3.55
N ALA A 80 1.60 -14.95 4.12
CA ALA A 80 2.04 -15.00 5.52
C ALA A 80 3.34 -14.20 5.79
N GLU A 81 4.12 -13.91 4.75
CA GLU A 81 5.37 -13.15 4.86
C GLU A 81 5.13 -11.64 4.75
N THR A 82 4.00 -11.22 4.19
CA THR A 82 3.61 -9.81 4.14
C THR A 82 3.64 -9.19 5.55
N PRO A 83 4.31 -8.05 5.76
CA PRO A 83 4.55 -7.52 7.10
C PRO A 83 3.29 -6.95 7.75
N PRO A 84 3.32 -6.72 9.08
CA PRO A 84 2.30 -5.93 9.77
C PRO A 84 1.99 -4.65 9.02
N THR A 85 0.71 -4.39 8.78
CA THR A 85 0.28 -3.31 7.89
C THR A 85 -0.69 -2.34 8.58
N LEU A 86 -0.38 -1.05 8.51
CA LEU A 86 -1.25 0.04 8.95
C LEU A 86 -1.73 0.84 7.73
N ILE A 87 -3.05 0.99 7.57
CA ILE A 87 -3.67 1.58 6.39
C ILE A 87 -4.54 2.76 6.79
N PHE A 88 -4.42 3.86 6.04
CA PHE A 88 -5.24 5.06 6.20
C PHE A 88 -5.89 5.45 4.87
N HIS A 89 -7.13 5.94 4.90
CA HIS A 89 -7.81 6.49 3.73
C HIS A 89 -8.92 7.46 4.16
N ALA A 90 -9.25 8.45 3.34
CA ALA A 90 -10.51 9.17 3.45
C ALA A 90 -11.59 8.51 2.58
N ALA A 91 -12.82 8.43 3.08
CA ALA A 91 -13.95 7.84 2.35
C ALA A 91 -14.41 8.70 1.17
N ASP A 92 -14.15 10.01 1.22
CA ASP A 92 -14.49 10.98 0.18
C ASP A 92 -13.35 11.25 -0.81
N ASP A 93 -12.30 10.40 -0.81
CA ASP A 93 -11.17 10.55 -1.71
C ASP A 93 -11.63 10.52 -3.18
N PRO A 94 -11.48 11.64 -3.93
CA PRO A 94 -11.99 11.74 -5.29
C PRO A 94 -11.05 11.12 -6.32
N ALA A 95 -9.81 10.77 -5.93
CA ALA A 95 -8.76 10.34 -6.85
C ALA A 95 -8.52 8.83 -6.77
N VAL A 96 -8.56 8.25 -5.57
CA VAL A 96 -8.40 6.82 -5.35
C VAL A 96 -9.55 6.34 -4.48
N SER A 97 -10.30 5.34 -4.96
CA SER A 97 -11.41 4.80 -4.19
C SER A 97 -10.93 4.18 -2.87
N VAL A 98 -11.66 4.44 -1.79
CA VAL A 98 -11.44 3.78 -0.49
C VAL A 98 -11.53 2.25 -0.59
N GLU A 99 -12.19 1.72 -1.63
CA GLU A 99 -12.22 0.29 -1.95
C GLU A 99 -10.82 -0.33 -2.10
N ASP A 100 -9.81 0.44 -2.51
CA ASP A 100 -8.43 -0.03 -2.61
C ASP A 100 -7.87 -0.40 -1.24
N SER A 101 -8.03 0.49 -0.25
CA SER A 101 -7.64 0.21 1.13
C SER A 101 -8.44 -0.94 1.73
N LEU A 102 -9.75 -0.98 1.50
CA LEU A 102 -10.62 -2.06 1.99
C LEU A 102 -10.24 -3.42 1.39
N THR A 103 -9.85 -3.44 0.11
CA THR A 103 -9.44 -4.65 -0.59
C THR A 103 -8.12 -5.20 -0.03
N PHE A 104 -7.13 -4.33 0.17
CA PHE A 104 -5.85 -4.76 0.75
C PHE A 104 -6.01 -5.20 2.21
N ALA A 105 -6.76 -4.43 3.01
CA ALA A 105 -7.11 -4.79 4.38
C ALA A 105 -7.78 -6.17 4.46
N ARG A 106 -8.75 -6.45 3.59
CA ARG A 106 -9.41 -7.76 3.51
C ARG A 106 -8.43 -8.88 3.16
N ALA A 107 -7.47 -8.64 2.29
CA ALA A 107 -6.43 -9.61 1.96
C ALA A 107 -5.54 -9.91 3.17
N CYS A 108 -5.05 -8.87 3.87
CA CYS A 108 -4.28 -9.02 5.11
C CYS A 108 -5.05 -9.80 6.19
N TRP A 109 -6.33 -9.47 6.39
CA TRP A 109 -7.20 -10.17 7.33
C TRP A 109 -7.36 -11.66 6.97
N LYS A 110 -7.61 -11.98 5.70
CA LYS A 110 -7.70 -13.38 5.23
C LYS A 110 -6.40 -14.16 5.44
N ALA A 111 -5.25 -13.49 5.27
CA ALA A 111 -3.93 -14.04 5.55
C ALA A 111 -3.59 -14.11 7.05
N LYS A 112 -4.48 -13.61 7.94
CA LYS A 112 -4.30 -13.57 9.41
C LYS A 112 -3.10 -12.73 9.84
N LEU A 113 -2.77 -11.69 9.08
CA LEU A 113 -1.69 -10.77 9.40
C LEU A 113 -2.12 -9.73 10.45
N PRO A 114 -1.21 -9.27 11.32
CA PRO A 114 -1.44 -8.09 12.14
C PRO A 114 -1.70 -6.88 11.24
N MET A 115 -2.86 -6.25 11.38
CA MET A 115 -3.21 -5.08 10.57
C MET A 115 -4.12 -4.11 11.33
N GLU A 116 -4.07 -2.85 10.94
CA GLU A 116 -5.00 -1.81 11.35
C GLU A 116 -5.44 -1.01 10.12
N LEU A 117 -6.74 -0.69 10.04
CA LEU A 117 -7.32 0.14 8.99
C LEU A 117 -8.09 1.30 9.62
N HIS A 118 -7.76 2.53 9.21
CA HIS A 118 -8.41 3.75 9.65
C HIS A 118 -9.00 4.48 8.44
N VAL A 119 -10.33 4.49 8.35
CA VAL A 119 -11.06 5.23 7.32
C VAL A 119 -11.67 6.48 7.94
N PHE A 120 -11.25 7.65 7.46
CA PHE A 120 -11.82 8.94 7.85
C PHE A 120 -13.03 9.25 6.97
N SER A 121 -14.08 9.87 7.53
CA SER A 121 -15.29 10.19 6.76
C SER A 121 -15.03 11.19 5.63
N SER A 122 -14.05 12.07 5.82
CA SER A 122 -13.62 13.08 4.86
C SER A 122 -12.13 13.33 5.00
N GLY A 123 -11.50 13.89 3.96
CA GLY A 123 -10.09 14.26 3.97
C GLY A 123 -9.44 14.41 2.60
N GLY A 124 -10.13 13.96 1.54
CA GLY A 124 -9.60 14.02 0.18
C GLY A 124 -8.34 13.18 -0.03
N HIS A 125 -7.52 13.56 -1.02
CA HIS A 125 -6.36 12.79 -1.47
C HIS A 125 -5.03 13.49 -1.21
N GLY A 126 -3.95 12.73 -1.04
CA GLY A 126 -2.59 13.26 -1.11
C GLY A 126 -2.29 14.29 -0.02
N LYS A 127 -1.95 15.52 -0.42
CA LYS A 127 -1.64 16.61 0.50
C LYS A 127 -2.85 17.00 1.36
N ASP A 128 -4.05 16.89 0.80
CA ASP A 128 -5.28 17.29 1.49
C ASP A 128 -5.46 16.34 2.67
N PHE A 129 -5.25 15.03 2.49
CA PHE A 129 -5.25 14.08 3.59
C PHE A 129 -4.06 14.27 4.55
N ALA A 130 -2.82 14.31 4.02
CA ALA A 130 -1.60 14.22 4.82
C ALA A 130 -1.38 15.46 5.71
N TYR A 131 -1.80 16.62 5.23
CA TYR A 131 -1.63 17.91 5.88
C TYR A 131 -2.95 18.56 6.31
N ASP A 132 -4.09 17.86 6.22
CA ASP A 132 -5.32 18.33 6.85
C ASP A 132 -5.06 18.62 8.34
N LYS A 133 -5.67 19.69 8.82
CA LYS A 133 -5.44 20.20 10.17
C LYS A 133 -5.96 19.25 11.27
N ASP A 134 -6.96 18.43 10.97
CA ASP A 134 -7.60 17.53 11.92
C ASP A 134 -7.11 16.08 11.72
N ILE A 135 -7.00 15.61 10.48
CA ILE A 135 -6.55 14.25 10.14
C ILE A 135 -5.04 14.12 10.26
N GLY A 136 -4.29 15.13 9.82
CA GLY A 136 -2.82 15.15 9.78
C GLY A 136 -2.19 14.76 11.13
N PRO A 137 -2.48 15.49 12.22
CA PRO A 137 -1.97 15.14 13.54
C PRO A 137 -2.42 13.74 14.00
N ARG A 138 -3.64 13.35 13.63
CA ARG A 138 -4.28 12.13 14.11
C ARG A 138 -3.68 10.87 13.50
N TRP A 139 -3.47 10.82 12.18
CA TRP A 139 -2.82 9.67 11.55
C TRP A 139 -1.36 9.53 12.00
N ARG A 140 -0.66 10.65 12.22
CA ARG A 140 0.71 10.65 12.77
C ARG A 140 0.76 10.08 14.19
N GLN A 141 -0.19 10.44 15.04
CA GLN A 141 -0.29 9.88 16.39
C GLN A 141 -0.59 8.38 16.34
N ILE A 142 -1.53 7.94 15.49
CA ILE A 142 -1.84 6.52 15.32
C ILE A 142 -0.61 5.74 14.86
N VAL A 143 0.17 6.28 13.91
CA VAL A 143 1.45 5.67 13.50
C VAL A 143 2.40 5.56 14.68
N ALA A 144 2.59 6.63 15.45
CA ALA A 144 3.48 6.62 16.61
C ALA A 144 3.06 5.53 17.63
N ASP A 145 1.77 5.45 17.95
CA ASP A 145 1.23 4.46 18.88
C ASP A 145 1.32 3.03 18.34
N TRP A 146 1.11 2.85 17.04
CA TRP A 146 1.19 1.54 16.37
C TRP A 146 2.62 1.01 16.34
N ILE A 147 3.61 1.86 16.06
CA ILE A 147 5.02 1.47 16.04
C ILE A 147 5.46 0.92 17.41
N GLN A 148 4.95 1.48 18.52
CA GLN A 148 5.26 0.98 19.86
C GLN A 148 4.69 -0.41 20.16
N LYS A 149 3.73 -0.90 19.35
CA LYS A 149 3.12 -2.22 19.48
C LYS A 149 3.71 -3.25 18.52
N LEU A 150 4.60 -2.84 17.61
CA LEU A 150 5.26 -3.77 16.71
C LEU A 150 6.14 -4.74 17.53
N PRO A 151 6.16 -6.02 17.15
CA PRO A 151 6.94 -7.05 17.85
C PRO A 151 8.45 -6.83 17.76
#